data_AF-A0A127SDT3-F1
#
_entry.id   AF-A0A127SDT3-F1
#
_cell.length_a   1.000
_cell.length_b   1.000
_cell.length_c   1.000
_cell.angle_alpha   90.00
_cell.angle_beta   90.00
_cell.angle_gamma   90.00
#
_symmetry.space_group_name_H-M   'P 1'
#
loop_
_entity.id
_entity.type
_entity.pdbx_description
1 polymer ?
#
loop_
_entity_poly.entity_id
_entity_poly.type
_entity_poly.pdbx_seq_one_letter_code
_entity_poly.pdbx_strand_id
1 'polypeptide(L)'
;VEGAARAETLYAALEGESIVIANAIVRKSLSAGGYDEVPLSSLLEAPTVRECIERIIRDGERFVALYNATLETYRSEHKIKNPANPFPNMTVTVDEIEMPLWEIAKGSRKGVIVKRGGESLPSSLIAPRGSIVTLLLRGVCSDLFIHGIGGGKYDQFVNAFAEAYWESPLPRFVVASAT
;
A
#
# COMPACT_ATOMS: atom_id res chain seq x y z
N VAL A 1 -3.20 -21.81 -26.55
CA VAL A 1 -2.01 -22.58 -26.09
C VAL A 1 -2.36 -23.11 -24.72
N GLU A 2 -2.23 -24.42 -24.50
CA GLU A 2 -2.75 -25.26 -23.39
C GLU A 2 -3.11 -24.59 -22.05
N GLY A 3 -2.29 -23.66 -21.53
CA GLY A 3 -2.57 -22.91 -20.31
C GLY A 3 -3.87 -22.08 -20.34
N ALA A 4 -4.28 -21.56 -21.49
CA ALA A 4 -5.52 -20.77 -21.61
C ALA A 4 -6.78 -21.63 -21.40
N ALA A 5 -6.81 -22.84 -21.97
CA ALA A 5 -7.94 -23.76 -21.80
C ALA A 5 -8.04 -24.28 -20.35
N ARG A 6 -6.88 -24.48 -19.69
CA ARG A 6 -6.83 -24.80 -18.26
C ARG A 6 -7.35 -23.65 -17.40
N ALA A 7 -6.96 -22.41 -17.70
CA ALA A 7 -7.48 -21.23 -17.01
C ALA A 7 -9.00 -21.11 -17.17
N GLU A 8 -9.53 -21.28 -18.38
CA GLU A 8 -10.97 -21.24 -18.66
C GLU A 8 -11.74 -22.30 -17.87
N THR A 9 -11.22 -23.52 -17.80
CA THR A 9 -11.82 -24.61 -16.99
C THR A 9 -11.86 -24.25 -15.50
N LEU A 10 -10.77 -23.65 -14.98
CA LEU A 10 -10.70 -23.22 -13.58
C LEU A 10 -11.66 -22.05 -13.30
N TYR A 11 -11.78 -21.08 -14.21
CA TYR A 11 -12.73 -19.98 -14.05
C TYR A 11 -14.17 -20.46 -14.08
N ALA A 12 -14.52 -21.41 -14.96
CA ALA A 12 -15.87 -21.99 -15.00
C ALA A 12 -16.23 -22.69 -13.68
N ALA A 13 -15.25 -23.33 -13.01
CA ALA A 13 -15.43 -23.97 -11.71
C ALA A 13 -15.56 -22.97 -10.53
N LEU A 14 -15.29 -21.68 -10.76
CA LEU A 14 -15.34 -20.61 -9.75
C LEU A 14 -16.52 -19.65 -10.01
N GLU A 15 -17.57 -20.14 -10.66
CA GLU A 15 -18.78 -19.36 -10.90
C GLU A 15 -19.40 -18.91 -9.56
N GLY A 16 -19.69 -17.61 -9.45
CA GLY A 16 -20.23 -16.98 -8.23
C GLY A 16 -19.17 -16.41 -7.28
N GLU A 17 -17.88 -16.73 -7.48
CA GLU A 17 -16.79 -16.11 -6.74
C GLU A 17 -16.53 -14.67 -7.19
N SER A 18 -15.95 -13.87 -6.29
CA SER A 18 -15.40 -12.57 -6.67
C SER A 18 -14.30 -12.75 -7.70
N ILE A 19 -14.31 -11.94 -8.76
CA ILE A 19 -13.28 -11.97 -9.81
C ILE A 19 -11.85 -11.87 -9.25
N VAL A 20 -11.66 -11.16 -8.14
CA VAL A 20 -10.35 -11.01 -7.49
C VAL A 20 -9.91 -12.34 -6.87
N ILE A 21 -10.82 -13.03 -6.19
CA ILE A 21 -10.58 -14.34 -5.56
C ILE A 21 -10.37 -15.39 -6.66
N ALA A 22 -11.24 -15.41 -7.66
CA ALA A 22 -11.12 -16.33 -8.79
C ALA A 22 -9.77 -16.17 -9.49
N ASN A 23 -9.36 -14.93 -9.80
CA ASN A 23 -8.05 -14.67 -10.40
C ASN A 23 -6.89 -15.17 -9.53
N ALA A 24 -6.95 -14.97 -8.20
CA ALA A 24 -5.92 -15.44 -7.29
C ALA A 24 -5.82 -16.98 -7.29
N ILE A 25 -6.96 -17.68 -7.24
CA ILE A 25 -7.02 -19.15 -7.28
C ILE A 25 -6.49 -19.68 -8.61
N VAL A 26 -6.92 -19.10 -9.74
CA VAL A 26 -6.47 -19.53 -11.07
C VAL A 26 -4.98 -19.30 -11.24
N ARG A 27 -4.45 -18.12 -10.86
CA ARG A 27 -3.00 -17.85 -10.91
C ARG A 27 -2.21 -18.82 -10.05
N LYS A 28 -2.64 -19.07 -8.80
CA LYS A 28 -1.99 -20.06 -7.92
C LYS A 28 -1.97 -21.44 -8.57
N SER A 29 -3.10 -21.89 -9.10
CA SER A 29 -3.26 -23.22 -9.72
C SER A 29 -2.42 -23.41 -10.98
N LEU A 30 -2.06 -22.31 -11.65
CA LEU A 30 -1.25 -22.32 -12.87
C LEU A 30 0.22 -21.91 -12.64
N SER A 31 0.56 -21.46 -11.44
CA SER A 31 1.93 -21.09 -11.08
C SER A 31 2.77 -22.34 -10.84
N ALA A 32 4.00 -22.35 -11.37
CA ALA A 32 4.93 -23.48 -11.24
C ALA A 32 5.56 -23.62 -9.84
N GLY A 33 5.27 -22.69 -8.91
CA GLY A 33 5.88 -22.64 -7.57
C GLY A 33 4.87 -22.80 -6.44
N GLY A 34 5.35 -23.18 -5.26
CA GLY A 34 4.56 -23.30 -4.02
C GLY A 34 4.28 -21.97 -3.31
N TYR A 35 4.08 -20.89 -4.06
CA TYR A 35 3.76 -19.58 -3.46
C TYR A 35 2.29 -19.52 -3.06
N ASP A 36 2.01 -18.90 -1.93
CA ASP A 36 0.66 -18.52 -1.56
C ASP A 36 0.27 -17.20 -2.22
N GLU A 37 -0.90 -17.18 -2.84
CA GLU A 37 -1.54 -15.95 -3.34
C GLU A 37 -2.39 -15.37 -2.21
N VAL A 38 -1.92 -14.28 -1.61
CA VAL A 38 -2.60 -13.60 -0.51
C VAL A 38 -3.17 -12.27 -1.01
N PRO A 39 -4.50 -12.11 -1.08
CA PRO A 39 -5.12 -10.84 -1.47
C PRO A 39 -4.74 -9.74 -0.48
N LEU A 40 -4.33 -8.57 -0.99
CA LEU A 40 -4.02 -7.41 -0.14
C LEU A 40 -5.21 -7.02 0.75
N SER A 41 -6.44 -7.09 0.24
CA SER A 41 -7.66 -6.81 1.03
C SER A 41 -7.75 -7.72 2.25
N SER A 42 -7.42 -9.00 2.12
CA SER A 42 -7.41 -9.95 3.24
C SER A 42 -6.32 -9.63 4.26
N LEU A 43 -5.14 -9.19 3.81
CA LEU A 43 -4.08 -8.71 4.71
C LEU A 43 -4.50 -7.46 5.48
N LEU A 44 -5.13 -6.50 4.81
CA LEU A 44 -5.59 -5.25 5.44
C LEU A 44 -6.68 -5.49 6.50
N GLU A 45 -7.46 -6.57 6.36
CA GLU A 45 -8.46 -6.95 7.35
C GLU A 45 -7.89 -7.67 8.57
N ALA A 46 -6.65 -8.18 8.49
CA ALA A 46 -5.99 -8.86 9.60
C ALA A 46 -5.90 -7.96 10.84
N PRO A 47 -6.18 -8.46 12.06
CA PRO A 47 -6.26 -7.63 13.26
C PRO A 47 -5.01 -6.78 13.51
N THR A 48 -3.82 -7.35 13.33
CA THR A 48 -2.54 -6.66 13.53
C THR A 48 -2.30 -5.54 12.51
N VAL A 49 -2.68 -5.76 11.25
CA VAL A 49 -2.57 -4.75 10.19
C VAL A 49 -3.57 -3.63 10.42
N ARG A 50 -4.80 -3.96 10.84
CA ARG A 50 -5.81 -2.97 11.21
C ARG A 50 -5.36 -2.10 12.37
N GLU A 51 -4.84 -2.71 13.44
CA GLU A 51 -4.31 -1.97 14.59
C GLU A 51 -3.17 -1.02 14.17
N CYS A 52 -2.26 -1.48 13.29
CA CYS A 52 -1.20 -0.64 12.74
C CYS A 52 -1.76 0.57 11.99
N ILE A 53 -2.75 0.37 11.12
CA ILE A 53 -3.42 1.44 10.37
C ILE A 53 -4.15 2.41 11.31
N GLU A 54 -4.86 1.90 12.32
CA GLU A 54 -5.55 2.74 13.31
C GLU A 54 -4.56 3.61 14.10
N ARG A 55 -3.39 3.07 14.46
CA ARG A 55 -2.31 3.84 15.09
C ARG A 55 -1.79 4.94 14.17
N ILE A 56 -1.60 4.64 12.88
CA ILE A 56 -1.22 5.65 11.86
C ILE A 56 -2.27 6.76 11.77
N ILE A 57 -3.56 6.41 11.76
CA ILE A 57 -4.66 7.39 11.70
C ILE A 57 -4.67 8.27 12.95
N ARG A 58 -4.50 7.68 14.14
CA ARG A 58 -4.45 8.42 15.41
C ARG A 58 -3.23 9.35 15.49
N ASP A 59 -2.10 8.96 14.91
CA ASP A 59 -0.87 9.77 14.83
C ASP A 59 -0.82 10.66 13.57
N GLY A 60 -1.98 10.92 12.95
CA GLY A 60 -2.08 11.50 11.60
C GLY A 60 -1.35 12.83 11.42
N GLU A 61 -1.32 13.69 12.46
CA GLU A 61 -0.59 14.96 12.41
C GLU A 61 0.91 14.76 12.25
N ARG A 62 1.53 13.93 13.11
CA ARG A 62 2.95 13.60 13.03
C ARG A 62 3.25 12.83 11.75
N PHE A 63 2.41 11.86 11.40
CA PHE A 63 2.56 11.03 10.22
C PHE A 63 2.63 11.88 8.95
N VAL A 64 1.66 12.78 8.75
CA VAL A 64 1.57 13.60 7.55
C VAL A 64 2.65 14.69 7.53
N ALA A 65 2.99 15.28 8.68
CA ALA A 65 4.08 16.25 8.76
C ALA A 65 5.41 15.63 8.30
N LEU A 66 5.74 14.45 8.82
CA LEU A 66 6.96 13.72 8.43
C LEU A 66 6.88 13.25 6.97
N TYR A 67 5.74 12.74 6.52
CA TYR A 67 5.55 12.29 5.14
C TYR A 67 5.84 13.42 4.15
N ASN A 68 5.21 14.58 4.34
CA ASN A 68 5.38 15.73 3.47
C ASN A 68 6.83 16.27 3.53
N ALA A 69 7.41 16.36 4.73
CA ALA A 69 8.80 16.82 4.90
C ALA A 69 9.81 15.91 4.20
N THR A 70 9.70 14.59 4.39
CA THR A 70 10.56 13.60 3.71
C THR A 70 10.40 13.68 2.19
N LEU A 71 9.18 13.90 1.71
CA LEU A 71 8.89 13.99 0.28
C LEU A 71 9.51 15.25 -0.35
N GLU A 72 9.48 16.39 0.35
CA GLU A 72 10.16 17.61 -0.12
C GLU A 72 11.68 17.45 -0.15
N THR A 73 12.27 16.85 0.89
CA THR A 73 13.72 16.53 0.89
C THR A 73 14.06 15.63 -0.30
N TYR A 74 13.29 14.56 -0.51
CA TYR A 74 13.50 13.65 -1.63
C TYR A 74 13.42 14.35 -2.99
N ARG A 75 12.42 15.23 -3.20
CA ARG A 75 12.29 16.00 -4.45
C ARG A 75 13.45 16.94 -4.67
N SER A 76 13.92 17.62 -3.61
CA SER A 76 15.06 18.54 -3.66
C SER A 76 16.33 17.80 -4.11
N GLU A 77 16.65 16.68 -3.45
CA GLU A 77 17.82 15.86 -3.75
C GLU A 77 17.80 15.31 -5.19
N HIS A 78 16.61 14.90 -5.66
CA HIS A 78 16.42 14.33 -6.98
C HIS A 78 16.08 15.35 -8.07
N LYS A 79 16.08 16.66 -7.74
CA LYS A 79 15.75 17.77 -8.65
C LYS A 79 14.39 17.60 -9.33
N ILE A 80 13.42 17.03 -8.62
CA ILE A 80 12.05 16.81 -9.11
C ILE A 80 11.26 18.11 -8.99
N LYS A 81 10.81 18.65 -10.13
CA LYS A 81 10.06 19.92 -10.17
C LYS A 81 8.55 19.77 -10.09
N ASN A 82 8.02 18.61 -10.50
CA ASN A 82 6.58 18.37 -10.47
C ASN A 82 6.17 17.92 -9.07
N PRO A 83 5.33 18.68 -8.33
CA PRO A 83 4.91 18.32 -6.99
C PRO A 83 4.03 17.06 -6.95
N ALA A 84 3.50 16.58 -8.07
CA ALA A 84 2.81 15.30 -8.14
C ALA A 84 3.75 14.09 -8.11
N ASN A 85 5.06 14.29 -8.33
CA ASN A 85 6.06 13.23 -8.42
C ASN A 85 7.00 13.21 -7.20
N PRO A 86 7.40 12.05 -6.68
CA PRO A 86 6.89 10.72 -7.03
C PRO A 86 5.44 10.50 -6.54
N PHE A 87 5.04 11.23 -5.51
CA PHE A 87 3.69 11.28 -4.96
C PHE A 87 3.34 12.75 -4.69
N PRO A 88 2.06 13.13 -4.57
CA PRO A 88 1.68 14.46 -4.06
C PRO A 88 1.85 14.55 -2.54
N ASN A 89 2.01 15.77 -2.03
CA ASN A 89 1.87 16.04 -0.61
C ASN A 89 0.42 15.87 -0.19
N MET A 90 0.20 15.53 1.08
CA MET A 90 -1.12 15.53 1.68
C MET A 90 -1.55 16.94 2.09
N THR A 91 -2.83 17.21 1.92
CA THR A 91 -3.44 18.49 2.31
C THR A 91 -3.56 18.59 3.83
N VAL A 92 -3.10 19.70 4.40
CA VAL A 92 -3.25 20.00 5.82
C VAL A 92 -3.88 21.39 5.96
N THR A 93 -4.98 21.46 6.71
CA THR A 93 -5.66 22.71 7.07
C THR A 93 -5.61 22.92 8.59
N VAL A 94 -6.25 23.99 9.05
CA VAL A 94 -6.39 24.28 10.49
C VAL A 94 -7.19 23.20 11.19
N ASP A 95 -8.19 22.61 10.54
CA ASP A 95 -9.12 21.67 11.17
C ASP A 95 -8.94 20.23 10.72
N GLU A 96 -8.35 20.01 9.54
CA GLU A 96 -8.36 18.72 8.85
C GLU A 96 -6.99 18.34 8.29
N ILE A 97 -6.70 17.04 8.34
CA ILE A 97 -5.47 16.43 7.83
C ILE A 97 -5.87 15.33 6.86
N GLU A 98 -5.47 15.45 5.60
CA GLU A 98 -5.60 14.37 4.61
C GLU A 98 -4.59 13.27 4.92
N MET A 99 -5.07 12.04 5.06
CA MET A 99 -4.20 10.88 5.22
C MET A 99 -3.92 10.25 3.84
N PRO A 100 -2.74 9.66 3.62
CA PRO A 100 -2.43 8.88 2.42
C PRO A 100 -3.07 7.49 2.47
N LEU A 101 -4.38 7.45 2.76
CA LEU A 101 -5.21 6.26 2.94
C LEU A 101 -6.55 6.44 2.22
N TRP A 102 -7.11 5.33 1.76
CA TRP A 102 -8.45 5.24 1.23
C TRP A 102 -9.38 4.55 2.21
N GLU A 103 -10.54 5.13 2.44
CA GLU A 103 -11.70 4.44 2.99
C GLU A 103 -12.49 3.82 1.82
N ILE A 104 -12.67 2.50 1.85
CA ILE A 104 -13.37 1.74 0.82
C ILE A 104 -14.70 1.24 1.38
N ALA A 105 -15.80 1.76 0.83
CA ALA A 105 -17.15 1.36 1.20
C ALA A 105 -18.06 1.33 -0.04
N LYS A 106 -18.87 0.27 -0.14
CA LYS A 106 -19.94 0.12 -1.16
C LYS A 106 -19.46 0.37 -2.60
N GLY A 107 -18.29 -0.14 -2.96
CA GLY A 107 -17.71 0.01 -4.31
C GLY A 107 -17.15 1.40 -4.61
N SER A 108 -17.08 2.30 -3.62
CA SER A 108 -16.46 3.62 -3.74
C SER A 108 -15.25 3.73 -2.83
N ARG A 109 -14.30 4.60 -3.20
CA ARG A 109 -13.17 4.98 -2.36
C ARG A 109 -13.21 6.48 -2.06
N LYS A 110 -12.92 6.85 -0.83
CA LYS A 110 -12.80 8.25 -0.39
C LYS A 110 -11.50 8.43 0.39
N GLY A 111 -10.88 9.60 0.27
CA GLY A 111 -9.69 9.92 1.06
C GLY A 111 -10.03 9.95 2.54
N VAL A 112 -9.18 9.36 3.37
CA VAL A 112 -9.33 9.45 4.82
C VAL A 112 -8.93 10.85 5.26
N ILE A 113 -9.83 11.54 5.95
CA ILE A 113 -9.59 12.86 6.54
C ILE A 113 -9.70 12.73 8.07
N VAL A 114 -8.67 13.19 8.78
CA VAL A 114 -8.64 13.24 10.24
C VAL A 114 -8.94 14.67 10.68
N LYS A 115 -9.89 14.84 11.60
CA LYS A 115 -10.16 16.14 12.24
C LYS A 115 -9.23 16.33 13.43
N ARG A 116 -8.64 17.51 13.58
CA ARG A 116 -7.82 17.83 14.75
C ARG A 116 -8.65 17.73 16.02
N GLY A 117 -8.17 16.93 16.98
CA GLY A 117 -8.87 16.64 18.24
C GLY A 117 -10.03 15.62 18.14
N GLY A 118 -10.23 14.98 16.98
CA GLY A 118 -11.22 13.93 16.79
C GLY A 118 -10.58 12.54 16.64
N GLU A 119 -11.20 11.54 17.26
CA GLU A 119 -10.70 10.15 17.26
C GLU A 119 -11.52 9.18 16.39
N SER A 120 -12.44 9.68 15.56
CA SER A 120 -13.33 8.77 14.82
C SER A 120 -12.55 7.96 13.79
N LEU A 121 -12.38 6.67 14.08
CA LEU A 121 -11.83 5.70 13.13
C LEU A 121 -12.92 5.27 12.14
N PRO A 122 -12.57 5.10 10.85
CA PRO A 122 -13.48 4.52 9.88
C PRO A 122 -13.86 3.09 10.26
N SER A 123 -15.14 2.71 10.06
CA SER A 123 -15.61 1.35 10.32
C SER A 123 -15.53 0.43 9.08
N SER A 124 -15.11 0.97 7.94
CA SER A 124 -15.00 0.25 6.67
C SER A 124 -13.53 -0.07 6.34
N LEU A 125 -13.28 -0.77 5.23
CA LEU A 125 -11.93 -1.19 4.87
C LEU A 125 -11.05 0.01 4.59
N ILE A 126 -9.90 0.08 5.27
CA ILE A 126 -8.88 1.08 5.01
C ILE A 126 -7.75 0.48 4.19
N ALA A 127 -7.44 1.13 3.08
CA ALA A 127 -6.38 0.71 2.18
C ALA A 127 -5.31 1.80 2.04
N PRO A 128 -4.02 1.43 2.03
CA PRO A 128 -2.95 2.38 1.80
C PRO A 128 -2.99 2.95 0.38
N ARG A 129 -2.56 4.22 0.24
CA ARG A 129 -2.40 4.89 -1.05
C ARG A 129 -0.92 5.05 -1.37
N GLY A 130 -0.56 4.82 -2.64
CA GLY A 130 0.77 5.15 -3.16
C GLY A 130 1.90 4.44 -2.40
N SER A 131 2.90 5.20 -1.97
CA SER A 131 4.07 4.73 -1.19
C SER A 131 3.72 4.01 0.10
N ILE A 132 2.56 4.28 0.71
CA ILE A 132 2.16 3.64 1.96
C ILE A 132 1.85 2.15 1.74
N VAL A 133 1.53 1.75 0.50
CA VAL A 133 1.38 0.33 0.15
C VAL A 133 2.70 -0.38 0.40
N THR A 134 3.80 0.18 -0.09
CA THR A 134 5.13 -0.40 0.13
C THR A 134 5.55 -0.33 1.59
N LEU A 135 5.28 0.79 2.28
CA LEU A 135 5.59 0.95 3.70
C LEU A 135 4.96 -0.18 4.53
N LEU A 136 3.65 -0.42 4.35
CA LEU A 136 2.94 -1.46 5.09
C LEU A 136 3.37 -2.87 4.67
N LEU A 137 3.47 -3.15 3.37
CA LEU A 137 3.85 -4.48 2.90
C LEU A 137 5.26 -4.86 3.35
N ARG A 138 6.23 -3.94 3.27
CA ARG A 138 7.60 -4.17 3.75
C ARG A 138 7.65 -4.22 5.27
N GLY A 139 7.05 -3.25 5.95
CA GLY A 139 7.17 -3.13 7.41
C GLY A 139 6.43 -4.21 8.18
N VAL A 140 5.33 -4.75 7.63
CA VAL A 140 4.44 -5.66 8.36
C VAL A 140 4.41 -7.07 7.77
N CYS A 141 4.63 -7.22 6.45
CA CYS A 141 4.32 -8.47 5.75
C CYS A 141 5.52 -9.13 5.08
N SER A 142 6.74 -8.60 5.18
CA SER A 142 7.86 -9.11 4.37
C SER A 142 9.23 -8.94 5.03
N ASP A 143 10.03 -10.00 5.08
CA ASP A 143 11.47 -9.92 5.40
C ASP A 143 12.32 -9.52 4.17
N LEU A 144 11.78 -9.76 2.97
CA LEU A 144 12.36 -9.37 1.69
C LEU A 144 11.23 -8.98 0.73
N PHE A 145 11.39 -7.84 0.05
CA PHE A 145 10.41 -7.35 -0.91
C PHE A 145 11.00 -7.27 -2.32
N ILE A 146 10.22 -7.65 -3.34
CA ILE A 146 10.68 -7.65 -4.73
C ILE A 146 9.97 -6.52 -5.48
N HIS A 147 10.73 -5.57 -5.99
CA HIS A 147 10.25 -4.51 -6.87
C HIS A 147 10.60 -4.77 -8.33
N GLY A 148 9.80 -4.22 -9.24
CA GLY A 148 10.25 -3.88 -10.59
C GLY A 148 11.10 -2.61 -10.59
N ILE A 149 11.77 -2.30 -11.70
CA ILE A 149 12.71 -1.15 -11.82
C ILE A 149 12.10 0.17 -11.32
N GLY A 150 10.84 0.45 -11.66
CA GLY A 150 10.16 1.68 -11.25
C GLY A 150 9.96 1.78 -9.74
N GLY A 151 9.56 0.68 -9.10
CA GLY A 151 9.30 0.64 -7.65
C GLY A 151 10.55 0.90 -6.83
N GLY A 152 11.68 0.30 -7.21
CA GLY A 152 12.94 0.46 -6.48
C GLY A 152 13.48 1.89 -6.42
N LYS A 153 13.11 2.76 -7.39
CA LYS A 153 13.47 4.18 -7.35
C LYS A 153 12.70 4.93 -6.27
N TYR A 154 11.38 4.72 -6.22
CA TYR A 154 10.51 5.42 -5.27
C TYR A 154 10.67 4.91 -3.84
N ASP A 155 11.18 3.69 -3.67
CA ASP A 155 11.40 3.10 -2.36
C ASP A 155 12.52 3.74 -1.54
N GLN A 156 13.36 4.57 -2.18
CA GLN A 156 14.31 5.42 -1.47
C GLN A 156 13.57 6.45 -0.58
N PHE A 157 12.50 7.06 -1.08
CA PHE A 157 11.62 7.90 -0.27
C PHE A 157 10.96 7.09 0.86
N VAL A 158 10.48 5.89 0.57
CA VAL A 158 9.79 5.05 1.57
C VAL A 158 10.74 4.63 2.69
N ASN A 159 12.00 4.30 2.38
CA ASN A 159 13.03 4.03 3.38
C ASN A 159 13.28 5.24 4.29
N ALA A 160 13.53 6.42 3.70
CA ALA A 160 13.76 7.64 4.47
C ALA A 160 12.55 8.00 5.34
N PHE A 161 11.33 7.77 4.83
CA PHE A 161 10.11 8.02 5.59
C PHE A 161 9.94 7.04 6.76
N ALA A 162 10.24 5.76 6.56
CA ALA A 162 10.21 4.78 7.63
C ALA A 162 11.22 5.10 8.75
N GLU A 163 12.44 5.52 8.40
CA GLU A 163 13.43 5.98 9.37
C GLU A 163 12.94 7.22 10.14
N ALA A 164 12.25 8.15 9.48
CA ALA A 164 11.72 9.34 10.13
C ALA A 164 10.49 9.06 11.04
N TYR A 165 9.59 8.16 10.62
CA TYR A 165 8.32 7.92 11.29
C TYR A 165 8.36 6.75 12.29
N TRP A 166 8.85 5.60 11.85
CA TRP A 166 8.97 4.39 12.66
C TRP A 166 10.30 4.27 13.38
N GLU A 167 11.26 5.18 13.14
CA GLU A 167 12.59 5.15 13.75
C GLU A 167 13.30 3.81 13.51
N SER A 168 12.96 3.18 12.38
CA SER A 168 13.42 1.84 12.02
C SER A 168 13.61 1.75 10.51
N PRO A 169 14.69 1.10 10.03
CA PRO A 169 14.81 0.77 8.63
C PRO A 169 13.74 -0.26 8.23
N LEU A 170 13.35 -0.24 6.95
CA LEU A 170 12.50 -1.27 6.38
C LEU A 170 13.29 -2.52 5.97
N PRO A 171 12.66 -3.70 5.97
CA PRO A 171 13.23 -4.92 5.40
C PRO A 171 13.73 -4.70 3.97
N ARG A 172 14.83 -5.37 3.61
CA ARG A 172 15.53 -5.14 2.33
C ARG A 172 14.60 -5.40 1.15
N PHE A 173 14.80 -4.66 0.07
CA PHE A 173 14.18 -4.98 -1.20
C PHE A 173 15.24 -5.31 -2.26
N VAL A 174 14.82 -6.08 -3.25
CA VAL A 174 15.59 -6.32 -4.48
C VAL A 174 14.81 -5.84 -5.68
N VAL A 175 15.52 -5.44 -6.73
CA VAL A 175 14.91 -5.10 -8.01
C VAL A 175 15.11 -6.26 -8.95
N ALA A 176 14.02 -6.85 -9.43
CA ALA A 176 14.03 -7.84 -10.49
C ALA A 176 13.46 -7.19 -11.77
N SER A 177 14.14 -7.40 -12.90
CA SER A 177 13.63 -7.05 -14.23
C SER A 177 13.59 -8.30 -15.09
N ALA A 178 12.56 -8.43 -15.92
CA ALA A 178 12.43 -9.53 -16.88
C ALA A 178 13.23 -9.27 -18.19
N THR A 179 14.14 -8.31 -18.17
CA THR A 179 14.97 -7.87 -19.30
C THR A 179 16.42 -8.18 -19.07
#